data_AF-A0AAD9F8Y1-F1
#
_entry.id   AF-A0AAD9F8Y1-F1
#
_cell.length_a   1.000
_cell.length_b   1.000
_cell.length_c   1.000
_cell.angle_alpha   90.00
_cell.angle_beta   90.00
_cell.angle_gamma   90.00
#
_symmetry.space_group_name_H-M   'P 1'
#
loop_
_entity.id
_entity.type
_entity.pdbx_description
1 polymer ?
#
loop_
_entity_poly.entity_id
_entity_poly.type
_entity_poly.pdbx_seq_one_letter_code
_entity_poly.pdbx_strand_id
1 'polypeptide(L)'
;MRIYGIPEDIEGDSVQQFIENFIENFIKTELSLTDTELGIQRCHRALGPKPPQNANPRSVLIYFLEYRIKELVLRSAWKRKEVYLNGTRVYFDQDYPAEIQKERKAYDPIRKLKEKGLRFHTPPPAKLRIFVDSGPVTYNSSAEAMADLRKRGMIAERDSVPGPEPPATPLERLKKISWEKVAPRRGHTEREHEKTSGNSDATS
;
A
#
# COMPACT_ATOMS: atom_id res chain seq x y z
N MET A 1 -0.90 11.55 -7.15
CA MET A 1 0.07 10.44 -7.03
C MET A 1 0.05 9.98 -5.59
N ARG A 2 0.31 8.71 -5.31
CA ARG A 2 0.35 8.18 -3.94
C ARG A 2 1.71 7.61 -3.60
N ILE A 3 2.20 7.94 -2.41
CA ILE A 3 3.38 7.33 -1.81
C ILE A 3 2.97 6.48 -0.62
N TYR A 4 3.45 5.25 -0.55
CA TYR A 4 3.22 4.32 0.57
C TYR A 4 4.52 4.05 1.31
N GLY A 5 4.43 3.76 2.61
CA GLY A 5 5.60 3.42 3.43
C GLY A 5 6.30 4.62 4.07
N ILE A 6 5.68 5.81 4.02
CA ILE A 6 6.17 6.99 4.74
C ILE A 6 5.71 6.89 6.21
N PRO A 7 6.63 6.81 7.20
CA PRO A 7 6.29 6.72 8.63
C PRO A 7 5.34 7.84 9.08
N GLU A 8 4.40 7.54 9.98
CA GLU A 8 3.51 8.55 10.56
C GLU A 8 4.29 9.58 11.40
N ASP A 9 3.72 10.78 11.57
CA ASP A 9 4.18 11.88 12.43
C ASP A 9 5.48 12.58 12.00
N ILE A 10 6.06 12.20 10.87
CA ILE A 10 7.24 12.91 10.33
C ILE A 10 6.88 14.24 9.66
N GLU A 11 5.58 14.52 9.50
CA GLU A 11 5.08 15.76 8.90
C GLU A 11 5.42 17.00 9.72
N GLY A 12 5.55 16.85 11.05
CA GLY A 12 5.63 17.96 11.98
C GLY A 12 4.39 18.87 11.92
N ASP A 13 4.57 20.11 12.35
CA ASP A 13 3.46 21.08 12.52
C ASP A 13 3.16 21.90 11.24
N SER A 14 4.03 21.85 10.23
CA SER A 14 3.91 22.64 9.00
C SER A 14 3.89 21.77 7.75
N VAL A 15 2.75 21.80 7.05
CA VAL A 15 2.57 21.12 5.75
C VAL A 15 3.58 21.61 4.71
N GLN A 16 3.92 22.90 4.73
CA GLN A 16 4.87 23.46 3.77
C GLN A 16 6.29 22.90 4.00
N GLN A 17 6.72 22.83 5.27
CA GLN A 17 8.01 22.21 5.59
C GLN A 17 8.02 20.72 5.24
N PHE A 18 6.91 20.01 5.48
CA PHE A 18 6.79 18.61 5.06
C PHE A 18 6.93 18.43 3.54
N ILE A 19 6.36 19.34 2.75
CA ILE A 19 6.50 19.33 1.29
C ILE A 19 7.95 19.63 0.89
N GLU A 20 8.44 20.81 1.24
CA GLU A 20 9.69 21.37 0.72
C GLU A 20 10.91 20.64 1.32
N ASN A 21 10.95 20.45 2.65
CA ASN A 21 12.14 19.93 3.32
C ASN A 21 12.21 18.41 3.29
N PHE A 22 11.07 17.72 3.26
CA PHE A 22 11.04 16.27 3.34
C PHE A 22 10.66 15.62 2.01
N ILE A 23 9.44 15.83 1.51
CA ILE A 23 8.94 15.11 0.33
C ILE A 23 9.77 15.45 -0.92
N GLU A 24 10.03 16.74 -1.17
CA GLU A 24 10.82 17.12 -2.33
C GLU A 24 12.25 16.58 -2.26
N ASN A 25 12.92 16.77 -1.14
CA ASN A 25 14.29 16.29 -0.95
C ASN A 25 14.39 14.77 -1.08
N PHE A 26 13.42 14.05 -0.51
CA PHE A 26 13.34 12.59 -0.64
C PHE A 26 13.16 12.17 -2.10
N ILE A 27 12.21 12.77 -2.84
CA ILE A 27 11.97 12.44 -4.24
C ILE A 27 13.19 12.80 -5.11
N LYS A 28 13.77 13.98 -4.93
CA LYS A 28 14.93 14.45 -5.71
C LYS A 28 16.15 13.56 -5.50
N THR A 29 16.44 13.22 -4.24
CA THR A 29 17.61 12.39 -3.87
C THR A 29 17.40 10.94 -4.32
N GLU A 30 16.27 10.34 -3.94
CA GLU A 30 16.03 8.93 -4.23
C GLU A 30 15.67 8.67 -5.68
N LEU A 31 15.20 9.64 -6.46
CA LEU A 31 14.89 9.40 -7.88
C LEU A 31 15.92 10.03 -8.83
N SER A 32 17.01 10.59 -8.29
CA SER A 32 18.04 11.30 -9.07
C SER A 32 17.44 12.41 -9.94
N LEU A 33 16.56 13.22 -9.33
CA LEU A 33 15.85 14.34 -9.95
C LEU A 33 16.28 15.69 -9.33
N THR A 34 17.55 15.81 -8.91
CA THR A 34 18.08 16.98 -8.16
C THR A 34 17.85 18.32 -8.86
N ASP A 35 18.00 18.35 -10.19
CA ASP A 35 17.84 19.58 -10.99
C ASP A 35 16.41 19.80 -11.49
N THR A 36 15.45 18.98 -11.04
CA THR A 36 14.05 19.04 -11.48
C THR A 36 13.21 19.80 -10.48
N GLU A 37 12.53 20.85 -10.95
CA GLU A 37 11.47 21.49 -10.18
C GLU A 37 10.23 20.59 -10.13
N LEU A 38 9.83 20.18 -8.92
CA LEU A 38 8.73 19.24 -8.74
C LEU A 38 7.36 19.93 -8.80
N GLY A 39 7.26 21.19 -8.36
CA GLY A 39 6.00 21.94 -8.39
C GLY A 39 4.88 21.24 -7.62
N ILE A 40 5.14 20.80 -6.38
CA ILE A 40 4.14 20.15 -5.53
C ILE A 40 3.21 21.22 -4.95
N GLN A 41 1.94 21.20 -5.35
CA GLN A 41 0.93 22.15 -4.86
C GLN A 41 0.38 21.76 -3.49
N ARG A 42 0.22 20.45 -3.26
CA ARG A 42 -0.39 19.92 -2.04
C ARG A 42 0.13 18.53 -1.73
N CYS A 43 0.35 18.29 -0.45
CA CYS A 43 0.71 17.00 0.10
C CYS A 43 -0.05 16.78 1.40
N HIS A 44 -0.69 15.62 1.55
CA HIS A 44 -1.35 15.25 2.80
C HIS A 44 -1.50 13.73 2.93
N ARG A 45 -1.70 13.23 4.15
CA ARG A 45 -2.03 11.82 4.36
C ARG A 45 -3.43 11.48 3.89
N ALA A 46 -3.63 10.21 3.54
CA ALA A 46 -4.94 9.65 3.28
C ALA A 46 -5.89 9.90 4.45
N LEU A 47 -7.13 10.26 4.13
CA LEU A 47 -8.16 10.48 5.12
C LEU A 47 -8.53 9.14 5.77
N GLY A 48 -8.44 9.08 7.08
CA GLY A 48 -8.66 7.89 7.86
C GLY A 48 -8.00 7.99 9.23
N PRO A 49 -8.46 7.20 10.21
CA PRO A 49 -7.84 7.16 11.54
C PRO A 49 -6.38 6.74 11.42
N LYS A 50 -5.56 7.27 12.33
CA LYS A 50 -4.16 6.86 12.42
C LYS A 50 -4.09 5.36 12.74
N PRO A 51 -3.31 4.58 11.99
CA PRO A 51 -3.16 3.15 12.26
C PRO A 51 -2.39 2.92 13.58
N PRO A 52 -2.55 1.74 14.22
CA PRO A 52 -1.72 1.37 15.36
C PRO A 52 -0.25 1.22 14.95
N GLN A 53 0.67 1.30 15.93
CA GLN A 53 2.13 1.39 15.70
C GLN A 53 2.73 0.26 14.83
N ASN A 54 2.12 -0.93 14.83
CA ASN A 54 2.61 -2.09 14.07
C ASN A 54 1.86 -2.32 12.74
N ALA A 55 0.96 -1.41 12.36
CA ALA A 55 0.26 -1.48 11.08
C ALA A 55 0.92 -0.58 10.04
N ASN A 56 0.62 -0.82 8.78
CA ASN A 56 1.14 -0.01 7.68
C ASN A 56 0.70 1.45 7.84
N PRO A 57 1.62 2.43 7.67
CA PRO A 57 1.27 3.83 7.74
C PRO A 57 0.29 4.21 6.63
N ARG A 58 -0.49 5.27 6.85
CA ARG A 58 -1.32 5.85 5.81
C ARG A 58 -0.43 6.32 4.68
N SER A 59 -0.91 6.16 3.47
CA SER A 59 -0.22 6.71 2.31
C SER A 59 -0.29 8.23 2.30
N VAL A 60 0.64 8.85 1.61
CA VAL A 60 0.68 10.28 1.34
C VAL A 60 0.19 10.54 -0.08
N LEU A 61 -0.78 11.44 -0.25
CA LEU A 61 -1.26 11.94 -1.53
C LEU A 61 -0.47 13.19 -1.91
N ILE A 62 0.00 13.22 -3.15
CA ILE A 62 0.78 14.33 -3.71
C ILE A 62 0.11 14.83 -4.98
N TYR A 63 -0.11 16.14 -5.02
CA TYR A 63 -0.65 16.89 -6.14
C TYR A 63 0.46 17.75 -6.76
N PHE A 64 0.78 17.45 -8.01
CA PHE A 64 1.75 18.19 -8.81
C PHE A 64 1.02 19.23 -9.66
N LEU A 65 1.66 20.38 -9.88
CA LEU A 65 1.20 21.42 -10.78
C LEU A 65 1.17 20.90 -12.23
N GLU A 66 2.21 20.19 -12.65
CA GLU A 66 2.35 19.64 -14.00
C GLU A 66 2.16 18.12 -14.02
N TYR A 67 1.26 17.64 -14.91
CA TYR A 67 1.10 16.21 -15.18
C TYR A 67 2.40 15.55 -15.65
N ARG A 68 3.19 16.24 -16.49
CA ARG A 68 4.46 15.72 -17.02
C ARG A 68 5.46 15.41 -15.91
N ILE A 69 5.53 16.28 -14.89
CA ILE A 69 6.41 16.08 -13.73
C ILE A 69 5.95 14.89 -12.89
N LYS A 70 4.64 14.78 -12.63
CA LYS A 70 4.06 13.60 -11.97
C LYS A 70 4.46 12.29 -12.68
N GLU A 71 4.35 12.25 -14.00
CA GLU A 71 4.71 11.06 -14.80
C GLU A 71 6.23 10.81 -14.85
N LEU A 72 7.05 11.86 -14.81
CA LEU A 72 8.51 11.73 -14.68
C LEU A 72 8.87 11.05 -13.36
N VAL A 73 8.35 11.55 -12.25
CA VAL A 73 8.57 10.99 -10.91
C VAL A 73 8.16 9.51 -10.84
N LEU A 74 6.96 9.18 -11.33
CA LEU A 74 6.48 7.79 -11.34
C LEU A 74 7.37 6.86 -12.19
N ARG A 75 7.75 7.29 -13.40
CA ARG A 75 8.63 6.49 -14.26
C ARG A 75 10.02 6.30 -13.63
N SER A 76 10.58 7.33 -13.01
CA SER A 76 11.87 7.23 -12.31
C SER A 76 11.80 6.26 -11.14
N ALA A 77 10.74 6.32 -10.33
CA ALA A 77 10.52 5.38 -9.22
C ALA A 77 10.39 3.92 -9.72
N TRP A 78 9.58 3.69 -10.75
CA TRP A 78 9.41 2.34 -11.31
C TRP A 78 10.67 1.81 -12.00
N LYS A 79 11.50 2.67 -12.61
CA LYS A 79 12.79 2.30 -13.17
C LYS A 79 13.78 1.88 -12.09
N ARG A 80 13.79 2.57 -10.95
CA ARG A 80 14.67 2.26 -9.81
C ARG A 80 14.28 0.98 -9.08
N LYS A 81 13.02 0.53 -9.21
CA LYS A 81 12.40 -0.71 -8.64
C LYS A 81 12.29 -0.73 -7.11
N GLU A 82 13.34 -0.29 -6.41
CA GLU A 82 13.43 -0.29 -4.96
C GLU A 82 13.85 1.08 -4.48
N VAL A 83 13.01 1.68 -3.64
CA VAL A 83 13.25 2.97 -2.99
C VAL A 83 13.04 2.76 -1.50
N TYR A 84 13.96 3.27 -0.69
CA TYR A 84 13.94 3.08 0.76
C TYR A 84 14.01 4.42 1.47
N LEU A 85 13.37 4.48 2.62
CA LEU A 85 13.46 5.56 3.58
C LEU A 85 13.79 4.96 4.94
N ASN A 86 14.98 5.23 5.45
CA ASN A 86 15.45 4.71 6.75
C ASN A 86 15.25 3.18 6.90
N GLY A 87 15.57 2.42 5.84
CA GLY A 87 15.39 0.96 5.80
C GLY A 87 13.97 0.47 5.52
N THR A 88 12.97 1.36 5.50
CA THR A 88 11.58 1.02 5.14
C THR A 88 11.37 1.19 3.65
N ARG A 89 10.80 0.18 2.98
CA ARG A 89 10.52 0.24 1.55
C ARG A 89 9.37 1.22 1.26
N VAL A 90 9.61 2.12 0.32
CA VAL A 90 8.65 3.13 -0.14
C VAL A 90 8.17 2.79 -1.54
N TYR A 91 6.86 2.93 -1.78
CA TYR A 91 6.23 2.64 -3.06
C TYR A 91 5.58 3.89 -3.65
N PHE A 92 5.76 4.07 -4.95
CA PHE A 92 5.16 5.15 -5.73
C PHE A 92 4.12 4.55 -6.68
N ASP A 93 2.88 5.01 -6.61
CA ASP A 93 1.82 4.57 -7.50
C ASP A 93 0.92 5.73 -7.95
N GLN A 94 0.17 5.48 -9.01
CA GLN A 94 -0.89 6.37 -9.47
C GLN A 94 -2.05 6.36 -8.45
N ASP A 95 -2.68 7.51 -8.27
CA ASP A 95 -3.85 7.65 -7.41
C ASP A 95 -5.11 7.39 -8.24
N TYR A 96 -5.54 6.13 -8.29
CA TYR A 96 -6.72 5.72 -9.04
C TYR A 96 -7.97 5.68 -8.15
N PRO A 97 -9.16 6.01 -8.70
CA PRO A 97 -10.41 5.82 -7.99
C PRO A 97 -10.67 4.32 -7.72
N ALA A 98 -11.55 4.03 -6.75
CA ALA A 98 -11.76 2.68 -6.22
C ALA A 98 -12.20 1.67 -7.30
N GLU A 99 -13.00 2.12 -8.26
CA GLU A 99 -13.51 1.34 -9.38
C GLU A 99 -12.35 0.87 -10.28
N ILE A 100 -11.46 1.78 -10.64
CA ILE A 100 -10.26 1.50 -11.45
C ILE A 100 -9.28 0.61 -10.67
N GLN A 101 -9.11 0.83 -9.37
CA GLN A 101 -8.31 -0.07 -8.54
C GLN A 101 -8.88 -1.50 -8.52
N LYS A 102 -10.21 -1.64 -8.43
CA LYS A 102 -10.89 -2.94 -8.48
C LYS A 102 -10.67 -3.64 -9.81
N GLU A 103 -10.80 -2.92 -10.93
CA GLU A 103 -10.50 -3.45 -12.26
C GLU A 103 -9.04 -3.88 -12.40
N ARG A 104 -8.09 -3.06 -11.94
CA ARG A 104 -6.66 -3.39 -11.95
C ARG A 104 -6.35 -4.64 -11.12
N LYS A 105 -6.99 -4.78 -9.95
CA LYS A 105 -6.88 -5.94 -9.07
C LYS A 105 -7.44 -7.21 -9.71
N ALA A 106 -8.45 -7.09 -10.56
CA ALA A 106 -9.01 -8.24 -11.28
C ALA A 106 -8.01 -8.92 -12.23
N TYR A 107 -6.92 -8.25 -12.61
CA TYR A 107 -5.83 -8.84 -13.40
C TYR A 107 -4.77 -9.56 -12.56
N ASP A 108 -4.80 -9.49 -11.22
CA ASP A 108 -3.80 -10.11 -10.35
C ASP A 108 -3.55 -11.61 -10.64
N PRO A 109 -4.57 -12.44 -10.94
CA PRO A 109 -4.36 -13.81 -11.40
C PRO A 109 -3.44 -13.94 -12.61
N ILE A 110 -3.63 -13.06 -13.60
CA ILE A 110 -2.82 -13.04 -14.82
C ILE A 110 -1.41 -12.52 -14.53
N ARG A 111 -1.28 -11.58 -13.60
CA ARG A 111 0.03 -11.04 -13.19
C ARG A 111 0.93 -12.08 -12.53
N LYS A 112 0.36 -13.07 -11.84
CA LYS A 112 1.12 -14.21 -11.28
C LYS A 112 1.81 -15.05 -12.37
N LEU A 113 1.29 -15.05 -13.59
CA LEU A 113 1.89 -15.75 -14.73
C LEU A 113 3.20 -15.09 -15.21
N LYS A 114 3.61 -13.95 -14.64
CA LYS A 114 4.94 -13.38 -14.84
C LYS A 114 6.05 -14.38 -14.51
N GLU A 115 5.84 -15.20 -13.49
CA GLU A 115 6.78 -16.25 -13.06
C GLU A 115 6.92 -17.35 -14.14
N LYS A 116 5.87 -17.56 -14.93
CA LYS A 116 5.85 -18.47 -16.08
C LYS A 116 6.38 -17.81 -17.37
N GLY A 117 7.00 -16.62 -17.27
CA GLY A 117 7.58 -15.90 -18.41
C GLY A 117 6.63 -14.95 -19.14
N LEU A 118 5.39 -14.77 -18.68
CA LEU A 118 4.44 -13.87 -19.33
C LEU A 118 4.89 -12.41 -19.20
N ARG A 119 5.16 -11.77 -20.33
CA ARG A 119 5.44 -10.33 -20.38
C ARG A 119 4.13 -9.55 -20.56
N PHE A 120 3.87 -8.62 -19.66
CA PHE A 120 2.70 -7.74 -19.75
C PHE A 120 3.02 -6.32 -19.28
N HIS A 121 2.13 -5.40 -19.64
CA HIS A 121 2.06 -4.04 -19.17
C HIS A 121 0.60 -3.73 -18.76
N THR A 122 0.38 -2.85 -17.78
CA THR A 122 -0.97 -2.39 -17.41
C THR A 122 -1.11 -0.91 -17.73
N PRO A 123 -1.44 -0.53 -18.99
CA PRO A 123 -1.69 0.86 -19.33
C PRO A 123 -2.81 1.47 -18.47
N PRO A 124 -2.71 2.77 -18.14
CA PRO A 124 -3.82 3.49 -17.54
C PRO A 124 -5.08 3.45 -18.43
N PRO A 125 -6.29 3.51 -17.83
CA PRO A 125 -6.54 3.42 -16.39
C PRO A 125 -6.50 1.96 -15.88
N ALA A 126 -7.06 1.00 -16.62
CA ALA A 126 -7.16 -0.41 -16.22
C ALA A 126 -7.15 -1.39 -17.41
N LYS A 127 -6.23 -1.21 -18.37
CA LYS A 127 -6.05 -2.16 -19.48
C LYS A 127 -4.95 -3.16 -19.16
N LEU A 128 -5.00 -4.34 -19.78
CA LEU A 128 -3.90 -5.30 -19.73
C LEU A 128 -3.35 -5.52 -21.13
N ARG A 129 -2.08 -5.21 -21.35
CA ARG A 129 -1.37 -5.48 -22.59
C ARG A 129 -0.41 -6.64 -22.40
N ILE A 130 -0.61 -7.72 -23.12
CA ILE A 130 0.22 -8.93 -23.06
C ILE A 130 1.04 -9.03 -24.35
N PHE A 131 2.32 -9.39 -24.22
CA PHE A 131 3.21 -9.61 -25.36
C PHE A 131 3.26 -11.09 -25.67
N VAL A 132 2.52 -11.51 -26.70
CA VAL A 132 2.54 -12.87 -27.26
C VAL A 132 3.32 -12.89 -28.57
N ASP A 133 3.60 -14.07 -29.11
CA ASP A 133 4.43 -14.23 -30.32
C ASP A 133 3.80 -13.57 -31.56
N SER A 134 2.46 -13.50 -31.61
CA SER A 134 1.72 -12.80 -32.67
C SER A 134 1.76 -11.27 -32.54
N GLY A 135 2.44 -10.72 -31.54
CA GLY A 135 2.48 -9.29 -31.23
C GLY A 135 1.72 -8.91 -29.95
N PRO A 136 1.75 -7.63 -29.55
CA PRO A 136 1.09 -7.17 -28.34
C PRO A 136 -0.44 -7.14 -28.48
N VAL A 137 -1.15 -7.80 -27.58
CA VAL A 137 -2.62 -7.79 -27.50
C VAL A 137 -3.05 -7.01 -26.25
N THR A 138 -4.05 -6.14 -26.38
CA THR A 138 -4.56 -5.33 -25.27
C THR A 138 -6.00 -5.70 -24.97
N TYR A 139 -6.27 -6.02 -23.70
CA TYR A 139 -7.58 -6.41 -23.19
C TYR A 139 -8.14 -5.30 -22.30
N ASN A 140 -9.47 -5.17 -22.31
CA ASN A 140 -10.18 -4.21 -21.48
C ASN A 140 -10.80 -4.84 -20.22
N SER A 141 -10.82 -6.17 -20.13
CA SER A 141 -11.27 -6.88 -18.93
C SER A 141 -10.40 -8.10 -18.62
N SER A 142 -10.36 -8.49 -17.35
CA SER A 142 -9.67 -9.72 -16.92
C SER A 142 -10.33 -10.97 -17.48
N ALA A 143 -11.66 -10.98 -17.64
CA ALA A 143 -12.41 -12.11 -18.18
C ALA A 143 -12.03 -12.39 -19.64
N GLU A 144 -11.97 -11.35 -20.46
CA GLU A 144 -11.54 -11.41 -21.87
C GLU A 144 -10.09 -11.93 -21.97
N ALA A 145 -9.18 -11.34 -21.18
CA ALA A 145 -7.78 -11.75 -21.14
C ALA A 145 -7.61 -13.22 -20.72
N MET A 146 -8.31 -13.65 -19.67
CA MET A 146 -8.27 -15.05 -19.21
C MET A 146 -8.81 -16.02 -20.26
N ALA A 147 -9.91 -15.68 -20.95
CA ALA A 147 -10.48 -16.52 -21.99
C ALA A 147 -9.53 -16.69 -23.17
N ASP A 148 -8.90 -15.60 -23.63
CA ASP A 148 -7.94 -15.64 -24.73
C ASP A 148 -6.66 -16.40 -24.34
N LEU A 149 -6.13 -16.18 -23.14
CA LEU A 149 -4.95 -16.90 -22.64
C LEU A 149 -5.20 -18.42 -22.48
N ARG A 150 -6.41 -18.83 -22.07
CA ARG A 150 -6.82 -20.24 -22.05
C ARG A 150 -6.88 -20.82 -23.45
N LYS A 151 -7.50 -20.11 -24.39
CA LYS A 151 -7.58 -20.52 -25.80
C LYS A 151 -6.20 -20.69 -26.43
N ARG A 152 -5.22 -19.88 -26.02
CA ARG A 152 -3.82 -19.95 -26.45
C ARG A 152 -2.99 -21.04 -25.73
N GLY A 153 -3.58 -21.77 -24.78
CA GLY A 153 -2.87 -22.79 -24.01
C GLY A 153 -1.84 -22.22 -23.03
N MET A 154 -1.88 -20.91 -22.72
CA MET A 154 -0.94 -20.26 -21.81
C MET A 154 -1.33 -20.41 -20.33
N ILE A 155 -2.55 -20.92 -20.07
CA ILE A 155 -3.08 -21.19 -18.74
C ILE A 155 -3.65 -22.61 -18.74
N ALA A 156 -3.20 -23.46 -17.82
CA ALA A 156 -3.77 -24.79 -17.63
C ALA A 156 -5.14 -24.68 -16.93
N GLU A 157 -6.09 -25.57 -17.23
CA GLU A 157 -7.41 -25.59 -16.58
C GLU A 157 -7.34 -25.61 -15.04
N ARG A 158 -6.26 -26.15 -14.46
CA ARG A 158 -6.01 -26.21 -13.01
C ARG A 158 -5.63 -24.88 -12.35
N ASP A 159 -5.29 -23.84 -13.10
CA ASP A 159 -5.00 -22.50 -12.56
C ASP A 159 -6.29 -21.66 -12.36
N SER A 160 -7.46 -22.32 -12.29
CA SER A 160 -8.75 -21.67 -12.04
C SER A 160 -8.74 -20.94 -10.68
N VAL A 161 -8.67 -19.61 -10.73
CA VAL A 161 -9.02 -18.77 -9.59
C VAL A 161 -10.52 -18.94 -9.32
N PRO A 162 -10.95 -19.00 -8.05
CA PRO A 162 -12.36 -18.91 -7.71
C PRO A 162 -12.97 -17.70 -8.42
N GLY A 163 -14.20 -17.81 -8.92
CA GLY A 163 -14.92 -16.68 -9.49
C GLY A 163 -14.91 -15.48 -8.51
N PRO A 164 -15.19 -14.25 -9.00
CA PRO A 164 -15.22 -13.08 -8.13
C PRO A 164 -16.06 -13.42 -6.90
N GLU A 165 -15.45 -13.34 -5.71
CA GLU A 165 -16.18 -13.60 -4.47
C GLU A 165 -17.45 -12.74 -4.51
N PRO A 166 -18.64 -13.36 -4.33
CA PRO A 166 -19.87 -12.60 -4.32
C PRO A 166 -19.72 -11.49 -3.28
N PRO A 167 -20.18 -10.25 -3.59
CA PRO A 167 -20.06 -9.16 -2.65
C PRO A 167 -20.69 -9.58 -1.33
N ALA A 168 -19.91 -9.46 -0.24
CA ALA A 168 -20.36 -9.83 1.10
C ALA A 168 -21.77 -9.31 1.34
N THR A 169 -22.65 -10.24 1.70
CA THR A 169 -24.07 -9.93 1.95
C THR A 169 -24.18 -8.86 3.03
N PRO A 170 -25.27 -8.06 3.04
CA PRO A 170 -25.47 -7.05 4.09
C PRO A 170 -25.31 -7.62 5.51
N LEU A 171 -25.70 -8.88 5.73
CA LEU A 171 -25.55 -9.60 7.00
C LEU A 171 -24.09 -9.94 7.35
N GLU A 172 -23.26 -10.31 6.38
CA GLU A 172 -21.83 -10.56 6.60
C GLU A 172 -21.05 -9.28 6.88
N ARG A 173 -21.48 -8.15 6.30
CA ARG A 173 -20.93 -6.82 6.63
C ARG A 173 -21.26 -6.43 8.07
N LEU A 174 -22.50 -6.67 8.51
CA LEU A 174 -22.94 -6.41 9.88
C LEU A 174 -22.21 -7.29 10.92
N LYS A 175 -21.96 -8.56 10.61
CA LYS A 175 -21.20 -9.47 11.51
C LYS A 175 -19.74 -9.06 11.71
N LYS A 176 -19.10 -8.40 10.73
CA LYS A 176 -17.74 -7.87 10.88
C LYS A 176 -17.68 -6.55 11.67
N ILE A 177 -18.82 -5.88 11.84
CA ILE A 177 -18.93 -4.59 12.55
C ILE A 177 -19.38 -4.78 14.01
N SER A 178 -19.83 -5.98 14.40
CA SER A 178 -20.20 -6.26 15.79
C SER A 178 -18.94 -6.42 16.66
N TRP A 179 -18.65 -5.37 17.44
CA TRP A 179 -17.76 -5.44 18.58
C TRP A 179 -18.29 -6.47 19.59
N GLU A 180 -17.60 -7.59 19.73
CA GLU A 180 -17.84 -8.50 20.84
C GLU A 180 -17.22 -7.90 22.11
N LYS A 181 -18.06 -7.59 23.11
CA LYS A 181 -17.58 -7.07 24.40
C LYS A 181 -16.72 -8.14 25.07
N VAL A 182 -15.41 -7.91 25.10
CA VAL A 182 -14.50 -8.72 25.90
C VAL A 182 -14.80 -8.45 27.37
N ALA A 183 -15.29 -9.46 28.08
CA ALA A 183 -15.48 -9.41 29.52
C ALA A 183 -14.12 -9.18 30.23
N PRO A 184 -14.07 -8.41 31.33
CA PRO A 184 -12.82 -8.17 32.03
C PRO A 184 -12.29 -9.50 32.60
N ARG A 185 -11.08 -9.88 32.19
CA ARG A 185 -10.34 -10.98 32.82
C ARG A 185 -10.03 -10.58 34.27
N ARG A 186 -10.66 -11.29 35.22
CA ARG A 186 -10.24 -11.26 36.64
C ARG A 186 -8.91 -12.00 36.78
N GLY A 187 -7.99 -11.37 37.52
CA GLY A 187 -6.94 -12.05 38.27
C GLY A 187 -5.56 -12.01 37.61
N HIS A 188 -4.67 -11.20 38.18
CA HIS A 188 -3.52 -11.76 38.90
C HIS A 188 -2.84 -10.69 39.77
N THR A 189 -3.03 -10.88 41.08
CA THR A 189 -2.02 -10.81 42.16
C THR A 189 -0.96 -9.70 42.09
N GLU A 190 -1.19 -8.61 42.83
CA GLU A 190 -0.11 -7.78 43.36
C GLU A 190 0.70 -8.62 44.36
N ARG A 191 2.00 -8.80 44.07
CA ARG A 191 3.00 -9.19 45.07
C ARG A 191 3.48 -7.90 45.73
N GLU A 192 2.97 -7.61 46.91
CA GLU A 192 3.61 -6.67 47.82
C GLU A 192 4.83 -7.35 48.46
N HIS A 193 6.00 -6.77 48.22
CA HIS A 193 7.19 -6.98 49.03
C HIS A 193 7.30 -5.79 49.98
N GLU A 194 6.90 -5.93 51.24
CA GLU A 194 7.45 -5.09 52.31
C GLU A 194 7.59 -5.84 53.65
N LYS A 195 8.86 -6.17 53.93
CA LYS A 195 9.58 -6.11 55.22
C LYS A 195 8.92 -6.74 56.47
N THR A 196 9.47 -7.91 56.77
CA THR A 196 9.85 -8.43 58.10
C THR A 196 9.69 -7.49 59.29
N SER A 197 8.81 -7.89 60.21
CA SER A 197 8.84 -7.55 61.63
C SER A 197 10.07 -8.17 62.30
N GLY A 198 10.89 -7.34 62.95
CA GLY A 198 11.96 -7.73 63.85
C GLY A 198 11.85 -6.90 65.14
N ASN A 199 11.88 -7.61 66.26
CA ASN A 199 11.43 -7.19 67.57
C ASN A 199 12.42 -6.24 68.30
N SER A 200 11.87 -5.65 69.36
CA SER A 200 12.45 -4.85 70.45
C SER A 200 13.83 -5.28 71.02
N ASP A 201 14.57 -4.28 71.53
CA ASP A 201 15.28 -4.22 72.85
C ASP A 201 16.59 -3.40 72.71
N ALA A 202 16.70 -2.20 73.30
CA ALA A 202 17.03 -1.88 74.69
C ALA A 202 18.54 -1.63 74.92
N THR A 203 18.81 -0.48 75.53
CA THR A 203 19.95 -0.12 76.40
C THR A 203 21.28 0.36 75.79
N SER A 204 21.63 1.57 76.25
CA SER A 204 22.95 2.18 76.47
C SER A 204 23.80 2.66 75.29
#